data_AF-A0A7S3A3K8-F1
#
_entry.id   AF-A0A7S3A3K8-F1
#
_cell.length_a   1.000
_cell.length_b   1.000
_cell.length_c   1.000
_cell.angle_alpha   90.00
_cell.angle_beta   90.00
_cell.angle_gamma   90.00
#
_symmetry.space_group_name_H-M   'P 1'
#
loop_
_entity.id
_entity.type
_entity.pdbx_description
1 polymer ?
#
loop_
_entity_poly.entity_id
_entity_poly.type
_entity_poly.pdbx_seq_one_letter_code
_entity_poly.pdbx_strand_id
1 'polypeptide(L)'
;MEKNPLQRVKLVAAFVIAGLHGSASLSKPFNPILGETYSAKWKDGTSVYLEQTNHHPPVTHWLVRHPEDLYTFMGFGMFSGKVNMLENCVRTRRNGVNIVDFQDGGRVVILMPYMALRGLLFGERRVEFLGGFSIYDQKNDLVADFALNVDPKFLGIFGGANSKPTDYFRGVVYKPSSAKFQKMDFSGLTAATDQKASPYMNSSLLDTKGLELRTDSDIVSTVKAFTKEAEKKPSGLSRPSGLFRGGSKSGSVSKGASKAAPAKLKGTDDSRVLCVAQGTYLGYLDFDQERYWDIRDCPAERAQPETHDLLPTDARMRRDVQALQAVLDCSDTPEYKEEREKLFDKAQV
;
A
#
# COMPACT_ATOMS: atom_id res chain seq x y z
N MET A 1 -11.81 4.43 -16.80
CA MET A 1 -10.57 4.95 -16.16
C MET A 1 -10.67 6.44 -15.91
N GLU A 2 -10.21 6.90 -14.74
CA GLU A 2 -10.20 8.32 -14.34
C GLU A 2 -9.13 9.12 -15.10
N LYS A 3 -9.51 10.23 -15.74
CA LYS A 3 -8.64 11.03 -16.61
C LYS A 3 -7.94 12.17 -15.88
N ASN A 4 -8.50 12.66 -14.78
CA ASN A 4 -7.91 13.71 -13.97
C ASN A 4 -6.74 13.13 -13.14
N PRO A 5 -5.49 13.62 -13.30
CA PRO A 5 -4.33 13.07 -12.58
C PRO A 5 -4.45 13.15 -11.05
N LEU A 6 -5.01 14.24 -10.52
CA LEU A 6 -5.22 14.37 -9.08
C LEU A 6 -6.21 13.32 -8.57
N GLN A 7 -7.32 13.13 -9.28
CA GLN A 7 -8.31 12.11 -8.90
C GLN A 7 -7.74 10.69 -9.03
N ARG A 8 -6.93 10.44 -10.07
CA ARG A 8 -6.23 9.17 -10.24
C ARG A 8 -5.29 8.88 -9.07
N VAL A 9 -4.45 9.86 -8.66
CA VAL A 9 -3.55 9.69 -7.51
C VAL A 9 -4.34 9.40 -6.23
N LYS A 10 -5.50 10.03 -6.02
CA LYS A 10 -6.39 9.72 -4.88
C LYS A 10 -6.93 8.29 -4.93
N LEU A 11 -7.33 7.81 -6.11
CA LEU A 11 -7.76 6.43 -6.30
C LEU A 11 -6.62 5.42 -6.10
N VAL A 12 -5.41 5.73 -6.55
CA VAL A 12 -4.22 4.91 -6.28
C VAL A 12 -3.91 4.88 -4.78
N ALA A 13 -4.08 6.01 -4.07
CA ALA A 13 -3.96 6.03 -2.62
C ALA A 13 -5.01 5.15 -1.93
N ALA A 14 -6.26 5.18 -2.38
CA ALA A 14 -7.30 4.27 -1.90
C ALA A 14 -6.92 2.79 -2.13
N PHE A 15 -6.38 2.46 -3.31
CA PHE A 15 -5.87 1.12 -3.62
C PHE A 15 -4.75 0.69 -2.65
N VAL A 16 -3.77 1.56 -2.37
CA VAL A 16 -2.69 1.27 -1.43
C VAL A 16 -3.22 1.05 -0.01
N ILE A 17 -4.08 1.94 0.49
CA ILE A 17 -4.68 1.84 1.84
C ILE A 17 -5.53 0.57 1.97
N ALA A 18 -6.35 0.25 0.98
CA ALA A 18 -7.13 -0.98 0.96
C ALA A 18 -6.23 -2.24 0.98
N GLY A 19 -5.09 -2.18 0.28
CA GLY A 19 -4.08 -3.24 0.29
C GLY A 19 -3.38 -3.44 1.65
N LEU A 20 -3.21 -2.37 2.45
CA LEU A 20 -2.64 -2.48 3.80
C LEU A 20 -3.51 -3.36 4.70
N HIS A 21 -4.83 -3.16 4.66
CA HIS A 21 -5.79 -4.02 5.38
C HIS A 21 -5.63 -5.50 4.98
N GLY A 22 -5.60 -5.79 3.68
CA GLY A 22 -5.48 -7.17 3.18
C GLY A 22 -4.14 -7.85 3.50
N SER A 23 -3.11 -7.07 3.82
CA SER A 23 -1.75 -7.57 4.06
C SER A 23 -1.43 -7.80 5.55
N ALA A 24 -2.34 -7.47 6.46
CA ALA A 24 -2.12 -7.53 7.91
C ALA A 24 -2.36 -8.94 8.52
N SER A 25 -1.70 -9.97 7.97
CA SER A 25 -1.78 -11.34 8.48
C SER A 25 -0.78 -11.61 9.61
N LEU A 26 -1.20 -12.37 10.63
CA LEU A 26 -0.34 -12.83 11.73
C LEU A 26 0.41 -14.13 11.44
N SER A 27 0.02 -14.82 10.37
CA SER A 27 0.60 -16.11 9.99
C SER A 27 1.89 -15.90 9.21
N LYS A 28 2.89 -16.74 9.50
CA LYS A 28 4.13 -16.78 8.72
C LYS A 28 3.83 -17.41 7.35
N PRO A 29 4.06 -16.71 6.23
CA PRO A 29 3.95 -17.34 4.91
C PRO A 29 5.09 -18.34 4.69
N PHE A 30 4.88 -19.28 3.77
CA PHE A 30 5.99 -20.08 3.24
C PHE A 30 7.04 -19.15 2.63
N ASN A 31 8.32 -19.49 2.81
CA ASN A 31 9.39 -18.85 2.08
C ASN A 31 9.41 -19.43 0.66
N PRO A 32 9.16 -18.66 -0.41
CA PRO A 32 9.14 -19.20 -1.75
C PRO A 32 10.53 -19.69 -2.18
N ILE A 33 10.56 -20.76 -2.98
CA ILE A 33 11.81 -21.30 -3.55
C ILE A 33 12.18 -20.55 -4.84
N LEU A 34 13.46 -20.55 -5.22
CA LEU A 34 13.89 -19.90 -6.46
C LEU A 34 13.16 -20.50 -7.68
N GLY A 35 12.58 -19.65 -8.53
CA GLY A 35 11.81 -20.03 -9.71
C GLY A 35 10.36 -20.45 -9.42
N GLU A 36 9.92 -20.41 -8.16
CA GLU A 36 8.52 -20.64 -7.79
C GLU A 36 7.62 -19.60 -8.45
N THR A 37 6.50 -20.05 -9.03
CA THR A 37 5.53 -19.19 -9.70
C THR A 37 4.16 -19.26 -9.04
N TYR A 38 3.31 -18.28 -9.26
CA TYR A 38 1.89 -18.34 -8.90
C TYR A 38 1.06 -17.54 -9.88
N SER A 39 -0.13 -18.02 -10.22
CA SER A 39 -1.06 -17.29 -11.08
C SER A 39 -2.51 -17.39 -10.61
N ALA A 40 -3.24 -16.28 -10.76
CA ALA A 40 -4.65 -16.18 -10.40
C ALA A 40 -5.36 -15.11 -11.25
N LYS A 41 -6.69 -15.09 -11.20
CA LYS A 41 -7.53 -14.16 -11.95
C LYS A 41 -8.71 -13.67 -11.10
N TRP A 42 -9.00 -12.37 -11.13
CA TRP A 42 -10.21 -11.81 -10.52
C TRP A 42 -11.42 -11.96 -11.46
N LYS A 43 -12.65 -11.77 -10.93
CA LYS A 43 -13.88 -11.94 -11.72
C LYS A 43 -14.01 -10.99 -12.90
N ASP A 44 -13.37 -9.82 -12.82
CA ASP A 44 -13.30 -8.84 -13.91
C ASP A 44 -12.34 -9.26 -15.03
N GLY A 45 -11.66 -10.41 -14.91
CA GLY A 45 -10.68 -10.90 -15.86
C GLY A 45 -9.26 -10.40 -15.62
N THR A 46 -9.05 -9.52 -14.63
CA THR A 46 -7.71 -9.06 -14.24
C THR A 46 -6.88 -10.26 -13.82
N SER A 47 -5.71 -10.42 -14.42
CA SER A 47 -4.81 -11.55 -14.15
C SER A 47 -3.63 -11.11 -13.30
N VAL A 48 -3.17 -11.98 -12.41
CA VAL A 48 -1.97 -11.79 -11.59
C VAL A 48 -1.00 -12.95 -11.78
N TYR A 49 0.28 -12.61 -11.92
CA TYR A 49 1.40 -13.53 -12.06
C TYR A 49 2.48 -13.15 -11.07
N LEU A 50 3.05 -14.12 -10.37
CA LEU A 50 4.17 -13.93 -9.45
C LEU A 50 5.28 -14.91 -9.80
N GLU A 51 6.52 -14.47 -9.57
CA GLU A 51 7.71 -15.33 -9.65
C GLU A 51 8.70 -14.97 -8.55
N GLN A 52 9.25 -15.98 -7.88
CA GLN A 52 10.36 -15.82 -6.96
C GLN A 52 11.68 -15.84 -7.74
N THR A 53 12.22 -14.67 -8.07
CA THR A 53 13.41 -14.55 -8.92
C THR A 53 14.73 -14.60 -8.16
N ASN A 54 14.69 -14.53 -6.82
CA ASN A 54 15.86 -14.69 -5.97
C ASN A 54 15.47 -15.29 -4.61
N HIS A 55 16.35 -16.10 -4.03
CA HIS A 55 16.16 -16.69 -2.70
C HIS A 55 17.05 -16.03 -1.63
N HIS A 56 18.21 -15.50 -2.01
CA HIS A 56 19.17 -14.87 -1.11
C HIS A 56 19.74 -13.57 -1.71
N PRO A 57 19.12 -12.40 -1.40
CA PRO A 57 17.93 -12.24 -0.58
C PRO A 57 16.63 -12.68 -1.29
N PRO A 58 15.54 -12.96 -0.55
CA PRO A 58 14.28 -13.37 -1.15
C PRO A 58 13.63 -12.20 -1.89
N VAL A 59 13.45 -12.35 -3.21
CA VAL A 59 12.80 -11.36 -4.08
C VAL A 59 11.68 -12.03 -4.85
N THR A 60 10.47 -11.49 -4.69
CA THR A 60 9.28 -11.88 -5.48
C THR A 60 8.91 -10.74 -6.42
N HIS A 61 8.72 -11.05 -7.69
CA HIS A 61 8.15 -10.15 -8.68
C HIS A 61 6.67 -10.42 -8.86
N TRP A 62 5.90 -9.39 -9.20
CA TRP A 62 4.50 -9.54 -9.59
C TRP A 62 4.19 -8.72 -10.84
N LEU A 63 3.23 -9.24 -11.61
CA LEU A 63 2.61 -8.58 -12.73
C LEU A 63 1.09 -8.78 -12.64
N VAL A 64 0.35 -7.70 -12.57
CA VAL A 64 -1.11 -7.66 -12.59
C VAL A 64 -1.55 -6.90 -13.84
N ARG A 65 -2.38 -7.51 -14.68
CA ARG A 65 -2.87 -6.90 -15.93
C ARG A 65 -4.37 -6.96 -16.01
N HIS A 66 -4.98 -5.80 -16.27
CA HIS A 66 -6.37 -5.72 -16.67
C HIS A 66 -6.54 -6.34 -18.07
N PRO A 67 -7.63 -7.07 -18.36
CA PRO A 67 -7.80 -7.79 -19.64
C PRO A 67 -7.82 -6.87 -20.87
N GLU A 68 -8.27 -5.63 -20.71
CA GLU A 68 -8.30 -4.60 -21.77
C GLU A 68 -7.11 -3.62 -21.70
N ASP A 69 -6.04 -3.97 -20.97
CA ASP A 69 -4.85 -3.12 -20.80
C ASP A 69 -5.15 -1.71 -20.25
N LEU A 70 -6.24 -1.56 -19.49
CA LEU A 70 -6.58 -0.30 -18.82
C LEU A 70 -5.48 0.10 -17.84
N TYR A 71 -4.96 -0.87 -17.10
CA TYR A 71 -3.78 -0.69 -16.26
C TYR A 71 -2.93 -1.96 -16.22
N THR A 72 -1.65 -1.76 -15.93
CA THR A 72 -0.71 -2.79 -15.53
C THR A 72 -0.10 -2.38 -14.19
N PHE A 73 -0.26 -3.23 -13.18
CA PHE A 73 0.38 -3.06 -11.88
C PHE A 73 1.51 -4.07 -11.74
N MET A 74 2.74 -3.59 -11.61
CA MET A 74 3.94 -4.43 -11.59
C MET A 74 4.89 -4.00 -10.49
N GLY A 75 5.82 -4.88 -10.12
CA GLY A 75 6.86 -4.54 -9.17
C GLY A 75 7.58 -5.75 -8.62
N PHE A 76 8.42 -5.49 -7.62
CA PHE A 76 9.09 -6.53 -6.86
C PHE A 76 9.20 -6.14 -5.40
N GLY A 77 9.31 -7.15 -4.54
CA GLY A 77 9.33 -7.00 -3.10
C GLY A 77 10.40 -7.88 -2.48
N MET A 78 11.15 -7.29 -1.56
CA MET A 78 12.10 -7.97 -0.69
C MET A 78 11.83 -7.54 0.75
N PHE A 79 11.53 -8.51 1.61
CA PHE A 79 11.34 -8.26 3.04
C PHE A 79 12.67 -8.37 3.77
N SER A 80 13.08 -7.28 4.43
CA SER A 80 14.18 -7.29 5.39
C SER A 80 13.63 -7.04 6.79
N GLY A 81 13.70 -8.06 7.65
CA GLY A 81 13.28 -7.99 9.04
C GLY A 81 14.43 -7.65 10.00
N LYS A 82 14.15 -6.85 11.01
CA LYS A 82 15.02 -6.62 12.17
C LYS A 82 14.19 -6.82 13.43
N VAL A 83 14.65 -7.72 14.30
CA VAL A 83 14.05 -7.90 15.63
C VAL A 83 14.40 -6.68 16.48
N ASN A 84 13.40 -6.09 17.12
CA ASN A 84 13.55 -5.03 18.10
C ASN A 84 12.98 -5.53 19.44
N MET A 85 13.88 -5.98 20.31
CA MET A 85 13.53 -6.58 21.61
C MET A 85 12.91 -5.57 22.57
N LEU A 86 13.37 -4.31 22.55
CA LEU A 86 12.84 -3.25 23.42
C LEU A 86 11.38 -2.93 23.08
N GLU A 87 11.02 -2.99 21.80
CA GLU A 87 9.65 -2.79 21.35
C GLU A 87 8.84 -4.09 21.26
N ASN A 88 9.42 -5.22 21.67
CA ASN A 88 8.80 -6.54 21.59
C ASN A 88 8.18 -6.80 20.20
N CYS A 89 8.95 -6.52 19.14
CA CYS A 89 8.46 -6.61 17.76
C CYS A 89 9.53 -7.02 16.75
N VAL A 90 9.08 -7.49 15.59
CA VAL A 90 9.91 -7.55 14.38
C VAL A 90 9.48 -6.41 13.47
N ARG A 91 10.40 -5.51 13.14
CA ARG A 91 10.17 -4.48 12.11
C ARG A 91 10.64 -5.02 10.77
N THR A 92 9.78 -4.95 9.79
CA THR A 92 10.06 -5.37 8.42
C THR A 92 9.96 -4.19 7.49
N ARG A 93 10.96 -4.03 6.64
CA ARG A 93 10.92 -3.12 5.51
C ARG A 93 10.62 -3.93 4.26
N ARG A 94 9.63 -3.50 3.50
CA ARG A 94 9.42 -3.97 2.13
C ARG A 94 10.26 -3.09 1.21
N ASN A 95 11.41 -3.59 0.80
CA ASN A 95 12.21 -2.96 -0.25
C ASN A 95 11.63 -3.33 -1.61
N GLY A 96 11.77 -2.43 -2.57
CA GLY A 96 11.28 -2.62 -3.94
C GLY A 96 10.27 -1.55 -4.33
N VAL A 97 9.93 -1.55 -5.61
CA VAL A 97 9.07 -0.55 -6.23
C VAL A 97 7.78 -1.19 -6.71
N ASN A 98 6.71 -0.42 -6.64
CA ASN A 98 5.39 -0.75 -7.16
C ASN A 98 5.07 0.29 -8.24
N ILE A 99 4.71 -0.14 -9.44
CA ILE A 99 4.46 0.73 -10.59
C ILE A 99 3.08 0.42 -11.15
N VAL A 100 2.28 1.46 -11.39
CA VAL A 100 1.02 1.36 -12.12
C VAL A 100 1.16 2.14 -13.41
N ASP A 101 1.18 1.43 -14.53
CA ASP A 101 1.08 2.00 -15.87
C ASP A 101 -0.37 2.00 -16.32
N PHE A 102 -0.80 3.11 -16.92
CA PHE A 102 -2.16 3.34 -17.38
C PHE A 102 -2.20 3.41 -18.91
N GLN A 103 -3.31 2.97 -19.51
CA GLN A 103 -3.50 2.93 -20.96
C GLN A 103 -3.23 4.27 -21.68
N ASP A 104 -3.43 5.40 -21.01
CA ASP A 104 -3.20 6.74 -21.54
C ASP A 104 -1.73 7.21 -21.40
N GLY A 105 -0.82 6.30 -21.07
CA GLY A 105 0.59 6.58 -20.84
C GLY A 105 0.83 7.37 -19.55
N GLY A 106 -0.12 7.36 -18.61
CA GLY A 106 0.14 7.76 -17.23
C GLY A 106 0.95 6.68 -16.51
N ARG A 107 1.85 7.09 -15.61
CA ARG A 107 2.65 6.19 -14.78
C ARG A 107 2.66 6.72 -13.35
N VAL A 108 2.39 5.83 -12.40
CA VAL A 108 2.47 6.13 -10.97
C VAL A 108 3.41 5.16 -10.28
N VAL A 109 4.31 5.68 -9.45
CA VAL A 109 5.24 4.90 -8.63
C VAL A 109 4.82 4.95 -7.17
N ILE A 110 4.79 3.80 -6.51
CA ILE A 110 4.36 3.63 -5.13
C ILE A 110 5.52 3.03 -4.32
N LEU A 111 5.84 3.65 -3.20
CA LEU A 111 6.78 3.14 -2.21
C LEU A 111 6.03 2.79 -0.94
N MET A 112 6.14 1.55 -0.47
CA MET A 112 5.35 1.00 0.63
C MET A 112 5.91 1.35 2.01
N PRO A 113 5.06 1.41 3.05
CA PRO A 113 5.50 1.71 4.42
C PRO A 113 6.21 0.51 5.09
N TYR A 114 6.71 0.72 6.31
CA TYR A 114 7.18 -0.36 7.17
C TYR A 114 6.00 -1.11 7.79
N MET A 115 6.25 -2.37 8.12
CA MET A 115 5.34 -3.21 8.88
C MET A 115 6.03 -3.69 10.15
N ALA A 116 5.34 -3.62 11.28
CA ALA A 116 5.79 -4.13 12.57
C ALA A 116 4.87 -5.25 13.05
N LEU A 117 5.44 -6.43 13.28
CA LEU A 117 4.78 -7.51 13.99
C LEU A 117 5.11 -7.36 15.48
N ARG A 118 4.17 -6.83 16.26
CA ARG A 118 4.31 -6.63 17.71
C ARG A 118 3.80 -7.82 18.49
N GLY A 119 4.18 -7.90 19.77
CA GLY A 119 3.76 -8.99 20.65
C GLY A 119 4.49 -10.28 20.32
N LEU A 120 5.81 -10.19 20.04
CA LEU A 120 6.59 -11.36 19.65
C LEU A 120 6.77 -12.34 20.82
N LEU A 121 7.12 -11.81 22.01
CA LEU A 121 7.44 -12.58 23.21
C LEU A 121 6.30 -12.59 24.24
N PHE A 122 5.62 -11.47 24.40
CA PHE A 122 4.54 -11.29 25.37
C PHE A 122 3.48 -10.32 24.87
N GLY A 123 2.27 -10.40 25.41
CA GLY A 123 1.13 -9.59 24.99
C GLY A 123 0.48 -10.07 23.68
N GLU A 124 -0.59 -9.38 23.27
CA GLU A 124 -1.33 -9.72 22.05
C GLU A 124 -0.50 -9.42 20.79
N ARG A 125 -0.46 -10.39 19.88
CA ARG A 125 0.24 -10.25 18.61
C ARG A 125 -0.59 -9.44 17.64
N ARG A 126 0.03 -8.41 17.05
CA ARG A 126 -0.63 -7.54 16.07
C ARG A 126 0.33 -7.06 15.00
N VAL A 127 -0.22 -6.81 13.81
CA VAL A 127 0.50 -6.16 12.72
C VAL A 127 0.11 -4.69 12.68
N GLU A 128 1.11 -3.82 12.61
CA GLU A 128 0.93 -2.39 12.45
C GLU A 128 1.78 -1.88 11.30
N PHE A 129 1.27 -0.90 10.56
CA PHE A 129 2.08 -0.15 9.59
C PHE A 129 2.62 1.13 10.21
N LEU A 130 3.90 1.42 9.96
CA LEU A 130 4.64 2.52 10.57
C LEU A 130 5.32 3.39 9.52
N GLY A 131 5.67 4.62 9.92
CA GLY A 131 6.45 5.53 9.08
C GLY A 131 5.57 6.21 8.04
N GLY A 132 6.01 6.21 6.79
CA GLY A 132 5.23 6.78 5.71
C GLY A 132 5.37 6.03 4.39
N PHE A 133 4.45 6.32 3.48
CA PHE A 133 4.47 5.80 2.12
C PHE A 133 4.21 6.96 1.16
N SER A 134 4.73 6.83 -0.07
CA SER A 134 4.63 7.88 -1.07
C SER A 134 4.14 7.33 -2.40
N ILE A 135 3.36 8.14 -3.10
CA ILE A 135 2.86 7.90 -4.44
C ILE A 135 3.33 9.06 -5.32
N TYR A 136 3.97 8.74 -6.43
CA TYR A 136 4.58 9.70 -7.33
C TYR A 136 3.94 9.60 -8.71
N ASP A 137 3.45 10.74 -9.22
CA ASP A 137 3.09 10.92 -10.63
C ASP A 137 3.97 12.03 -11.20
N GLN A 138 5.10 11.63 -11.76
CA GLN A 138 6.13 12.55 -12.25
C GLN A 138 5.63 13.37 -13.43
N LYS A 139 4.84 12.76 -14.33
CA LYS A 139 4.31 13.43 -15.53
C LYS A 139 3.43 14.62 -15.18
N ASN A 140 2.73 14.57 -14.05
CA ASN A 140 1.77 15.60 -13.64
C ASN A 140 2.24 16.47 -12.46
N ASP A 141 3.48 16.29 -12.01
CA ASP A 141 4.06 16.92 -10.82
C ASP A 141 3.19 16.72 -9.57
N LEU A 142 2.79 15.48 -9.28
CA LEU A 142 2.00 15.15 -8.11
C LEU A 142 2.74 14.18 -7.20
N VAL A 143 2.68 14.48 -5.90
CA VAL A 143 3.12 13.58 -4.83
C VAL A 143 1.99 13.44 -3.84
N ALA A 144 1.67 12.20 -3.46
CA ALA A 144 0.86 11.91 -2.30
C ALA A 144 1.72 11.24 -1.23
N ASP A 145 1.84 11.89 -0.07
CA ASP A 145 2.55 11.36 1.09
C ASP A 145 1.55 10.99 2.17
N PHE A 146 1.78 9.87 2.83
CA PHE A 146 0.99 9.41 3.96
C PHE A 146 1.91 9.06 5.13
N ALA A 147 1.51 9.47 6.32
CA ALA A 147 2.15 9.16 7.59
C ALA A 147 1.21 8.27 8.41
N LEU A 148 1.71 7.09 8.79
CA LEU A 148 0.96 6.03 9.46
C LEU A 148 1.32 5.99 10.95
N ASN A 149 0.36 5.58 11.78
CA ASN A 149 0.50 5.48 13.24
C ASN A 149 1.09 6.77 13.85
N VAL A 150 0.55 7.91 13.42
CA VAL A 150 1.00 9.23 13.84
C VAL A 150 0.40 9.59 15.20
N ASP A 151 1.24 9.92 16.18
CA ASP A 151 0.78 10.47 17.45
C ASP A 151 0.07 11.82 17.21
N PRO A 152 -1.18 12.02 17.67
CA PRO A 152 -1.86 13.31 17.59
C PRO A 152 -1.05 14.49 18.17
N LYS A 153 -0.25 14.25 19.22
CA LYS A 153 0.67 15.23 19.80
C LYS A 153 1.78 15.63 18.84
N PHE A 154 2.25 14.67 18.02
CA PHE A 154 3.25 14.93 16.99
C PHE A 154 2.71 15.89 15.92
N LEU A 155 1.40 15.93 15.68
CA LEU A 155 0.76 16.87 14.74
C LEU A 155 0.38 18.23 15.36
N GLY A 156 0.66 18.45 16.65
CA GLY A 156 0.33 19.71 17.33
C GLY A 156 -1.17 19.90 17.61
N ILE A 157 -1.95 18.82 17.57
CA ILE A 157 -3.37 18.84 17.93
C ILE A 157 -3.45 18.81 19.47
N PHE A 158 -3.57 19.99 20.10
CA PHE A 158 -3.77 20.11 21.54
C PHE A 158 -5.26 19.89 21.88
N GLY A 159 -5.61 18.67 22.27
CA GLY A 159 -6.95 18.35 22.76
C GLY A 159 -7.13 16.87 23.12
N GLY A 160 -7.17 16.59 24.42
CA GLY A 160 -7.74 15.37 25.03
C GLY A 160 -7.01 14.05 24.76
N ALA A 161 -6.84 13.25 25.81
CA ALA A 161 -6.37 11.86 25.72
C ALA A 161 -7.43 10.94 25.09
N ASN A 162 -7.68 11.10 23.78
CA ASN A 162 -8.27 10.06 22.95
C ASN A 162 -7.24 9.73 21.87
N SER A 163 -6.29 8.85 22.20
CA SER A 163 -5.28 8.38 21.25
C SER A 163 -6.00 7.83 20.03
N LYS A 164 -5.72 8.40 18.85
CA LYS A 164 -6.14 7.81 17.58
C LYS A 164 -5.65 6.35 17.56
N PRO A 165 -6.41 5.42 16.94
CA PRO A 165 -5.99 4.03 16.89
C PRO A 165 -4.68 3.90 16.10
N THR A 166 -3.94 2.81 16.31
CA THR A 166 -2.62 2.61 15.69
C THR A 166 -2.68 2.41 14.17
N ASP A 167 -3.89 2.22 13.62
CA ASP A 167 -4.16 2.18 12.20
C ASP A 167 -4.52 3.54 11.57
N TYR A 168 -4.57 4.60 12.39
CA TYR A 168 -4.83 5.95 11.91
C TYR A 168 -3.67 6.49 11.08
N PHE A 169 -4.04 7.28 10.06
CA PHE A 169 -3.07 7.97 9.21
C PHE A 169 -3.50 9.38 8.86
N ARG A 170 -2.52 10.16 8.41
CA ARG A 170 -2.71 11.45 7.74
C ARG A 170 -1.97 11.43 6.42
N GLY A 171 -2.48 12.14 5.44
CA GLY A 171 -1.79 12.30 4.16
C GLY A 171 -2.00 13.65 3.53
N VAL A 172 -1.22 13.95 2.51
CA VAL A 172 -1.30 15.18 1.72
C VAL A 172 -1.03 14.85 0.27
N VAL A 173 -1.79 15.46 -0.65
CA VAL A 173 -1.44 15.47 -2.07
C VAL A 173 -1.02 16.89 -2.42
N TYR A 174 0.13 17.03 -3.07
CA TYR A 174 0.72 18.33 -3.36
C TYR A 174 1.50 18.32 -4.67
N LYS A 175 1.68 19.52 -5.22
CA LYS A 175 2.70 19.76 -6.24
C LYS A 175 4.01 20.10 -5.54
N PRO A 176 5.09 19.35 -5.74
CA PRO A 176 6.38 19.65 -5.13
C PRO A 176 7.03 20.86 -5.82
N SER A 177 7.96 21.51 -5.11
CA SER A 177 8.89 22.48 -5.69
C SER A 177 9.75 21.81 -6.77
N SER A 178 9.83 22.46 -7.94
CA SER A 178 10.41 21.89 -9.17
C SER A 178 11.88 21.46 -9.02
N ALA A 179 12.69 22.22 -8.27
CA ALA A 179 14.14 22.03 -8.24
C ALA A 179 14.63 20.71 -7.61
N LYS A 180 13.89 20.14 -6.65
CA LYS A 180 14.24 18.84 -6.04
C LYS A 180 13.50 17.69 -6.70
N PHE A 181 12.25 17.91 -7.12
CA PHE A 181 11.43 16.85 -7.70
C PHE A 181 11.84 16.49 -9.13
N GLN A 182 12.27 17.47 -9.93
CA GLN A 182 12.74 17.23 -11.30
C GLN A 182 14.03 16.39 -11.37
N LYS A 183 14.75 16.23 -10.26
CA LYS A 183 15.94 15.37 -10.21
C LYS A 183 15.59 13.89 -10.06
N MET A 184 14.36 13.56 -9.67
CA MET A 184 13.90 12.18 -9.60
C MET A 184 13.37 11.76 -10.97
N ASP A 185 14.07 10.86 -11.64
CA ASP A 185 13.62 10.24 -12.89
C ASP A 185 13.13 8.82 -12.63
N PHE A 186 11.82 8.61 -12.78
CA PHE A 186 11.18 7.32 -12.64
C PHE A 186 10.89 6.65 -13.99
N SER A 187 11.25 7.29 -15.12
CA SER A 187 10.93 6.78 -16.46
C SER A 187 11.70 5.50 -16.80
N GLY A 188 12.94 5.38 -16.33
CA GLY A 188 13.78 4.19 -16.47
C GLY A 188 13.48 3.07 -15.46
N LEU A 189 12.61 3.31 -14.47
CA LEU A 189 12.23 2.26 -13.53
C LEU A 189 11.42 1.20 -14.25
N THR A 190 11.92 -0.02 -14.15
CA THR A 190 11.19 -1.22 -14.53
C THR A 190 10.89 -2.02 -13.27
N ALA A 191 9.96 -2.96 -13.36
CA ALA A 191 9.80 -3.95 -12.30
C ALA A 191 11.01 -4.92 -12.21
N ALA A 192 11.99 -4.86 -13.13
CA ALA A 192 13.13 -5.75 -13.12
C ALA A 192 14.25 -5.28 -12.17
N THR A 193 14.87 -6.23 -11.49
CA THR A 193 16.10 -6.02 -10.70
C THR A 193 17.34 -6.35 -11.53
N ASP A 194 18.39 -5.52 -11.50
CA ASP A 194 19.67 -5.87 -12.15
C ASP A 194 20.40 -6.96 -11.34
N GLN A 195 20.58 -8.14 -11.94
CA GLN A 195 21.29 -9.28 -11.34
C GLN A 195 22.79 -9.00 -11.08
N LYS A 196 23.40 -8.01 -11.76
CA LYS A 196 24.82 -7.67 -11.55
C LYS A 196 25.09 -6.91 -10.24
N ALA A 197 24.06 -6.54 -9.49
CA ALA A 197 24.16 -5.95 -8.16
C ALA A 197 23.55 -6.89 -7.10
N SER A 198 24.30 -7.90 -6.69
CA SER A 198 23.93 -8.86 -5.62
C SER A 198 25.04 -8.89 -4.56
N PRO A 199 24.80 -9.20 -3.27
CA PRO A 199 23.62 -9.05 -2.41
C PRO A 199 23.95 -8.24 -1.14
N TYR A 200 22.94 -7.66 -0.50
CA TYR A 200 23.01 -6.87 0.75
C TYR A 200 23.57 -5.44 0.64
N MET A 201 22.74 -4.50 1.11
CA MET A 201 23.15 -3.18 1.58
C MET A 201 23.78 -2.24 0.54
N ASN A 202 23.15 -2.09 -0.62
CA ASN A 202 23.11 -0.79 -1.25
C ASN A 202 21.83 -0.64 -2.04
N SER A 203 21.40 0.61 -2.23
CA SER A 203 20.27 1.06 -3.04
C SER A 203 20.24 0.54 -4.49
N SER A 204 21.17 -0.34 -4.89
CA SER A 204 21.48 -0.73 -6.26
C SER A 204 20.61 -1.83 -6.88
N LEU A 205 19.57 -2.33 -6.18
CA LEU A 205 18.57 -3.23 -6.81
C LEU A 205 17.64 -2.50 -7.78
N LEU A 206 17.59 -1.17 -7.65
CA LEU A 206 17.05 -0.25 -8.62
C LEU A 206 18.26 0.49 -9.21
N ASP A 207 18.25 0.84 -10.50
CA ASP A 207 19.13 1.91 -10.98
C ASP A 207 18.63 3.25 -10.41
N THR A 208 18.74 3.42 -9.09
CA THR A 208 18.46 4.66 -8.38
C THR A 208 19.65 5.61 -8.45
N LYS A 209 20.58 5.46 -9.41
CA LYS A 209 21.66 6.43 -9.58
C LYS A 209 21.04 7.79 -9.88
N GLY A 210 20.98 8.65 -8.85
CA GLY A 210 20.33 9.97 -8.90
C GLY A 210 18.96 10.06 -8.20
N LEU A 211 18.35 8.94 -7.77
CA LEU A 211 17.10 8.95 -7.03
C LEU A 211 17.37 9.09 -5.51
N GLU A 212 17.38 10.32 -4.99
CA GLU A 212 17.36 10.57 -3.54
C GLU A 212 15.98 10.17 -2.98
N LEU A 213 15.80 8.88 -2.68
CA LEU A 213 14.59 8.39 -2.01
C LEU A 213 14.45 9.06 -0.65
N ARG A 214 13.31 9.72 -0.44
CA ARG A 214 12.97 10.37 0.83
C ARG A 214 12.89 9.34 1.95
N THR A 215 13.40 9.70 3.12
CA THR A 215 13.28 8.87 4.31
C THR A 215 11.86 8.96 4.89
N ASP A 216 11.46 8.00 5.70
CA ASP A 216 10.20 8.08 6.44
C ASP A 216 10.09 9.36 7.27
N SER A 217 11.20 9.81 7.85
CA SER A 217 11.25 11.06 8.60
C SER A 217 10.92 12.26 7.71
N ASP A 218 11.42 12.28 6.47
CA ASP A 218 11.11 13.31 5.49
C ASP A 218 9.64 13.26 5.07
N ILE A 219 9.07 12.06 4.88
CA ILE A 219 7.66 11.88 4.53
C ILE A 219 6.77 12.38 5.68
N VAL A 220 7.01 11.89 6.89
CA VAL A 220 6.22 12.22 8.08
C VAL A 220 6.32 13.71 8.42
N SER A 221 7.50 14.32 8.27
CA SER A 221 7.69 15.76 8.50
C SER A 221 6.95 16.62 7.45
N THR A 222 6.97 16.23 6.17
CA THR A 222 6.18 16.88 5.12
C THR A 222 4.69 16.80 5.40
N VAL A 223 4.16 15.61 5.71
CA VAL A 223 2.74 15.43 6.04
C VAL A 223 2.36 16.35 7.21
N LYS A 224 3.17 16.38 8.28
CA LYS A 224 2.94 17.26 9.43
C LYS A 224 2.91 18.74 9.03
N ALA A 225 3.92 19.21 8.30
CA ALA A 225 4.04 20.61 7.92
C ALA A 225 2.87 21.06 7.03
N PHE A 226 2.57 20.29 5.98
CA PHE A 226 1.54 20.64 5.00
C PHE A 226 0.13 20.50 5.54
N THR A 227 -0.13 19.52 6.40
CA THR A 227 -1.40 19.40 7.11
C THR A 227 -1.66 20.65 7.97
N LYS A 228 -0.65 21.06 8.78
CA LYS A 228 -0.76 22.25 9.63
C LYS A 228 -0.97 23.52 8.82
N GLU A 229 -0.34 23.64 7.66
CA GLU A 229 -0.53 24.77 6.75
C GLU A 229 -1.94 24.80 6.15
N ALA A 230 -2.47 23.65 5.71
CA ALA A 230 -3.82 23.54 5.18
C ALA A 230 -4.88 23.91 6.23
N GLU A 231 -4.69 23.50 7.49
CA GLU A 231 -5.60 23.80 8.61
C GLU A 231 -5.58 25.29 9.03
N LYS A 232 -4.50 26.03 8.76
CA LYS A 232 -4.42 27.48 9.04
C LYS A 232 -5.25 28.33 8.08
N LYS A 233 -5.60 27.82 6.89
CA LYS A 233 -6.46 28.54 5.96
C LYS A 233 -7.88 28.51 6.52
N PRO A 234 -8.52 29.67 6.80
CA PRO A 234 -9.91 29.68 7.23
C PRO A 234 -10.75 28.99 6.17
N SER A 235 -11.46 27.94 6.57
CA SER A 235 -12.35 27.19 5.71
C SER A 235 -13.43 28.13 5.18
N GLY A 236 -13.30 28.56 3.93
CA GLY A 236 -14.43 29.04 3.12
C GLY A 236 -15.44 27.93 2.78
N LEU A 237 -15.33 26.76 3.43
CA LEU A 237 -16.29 25.67 3.35
C LEU A 237 -17.40 25.93 4.37
N SER A 238 -18.52 26.44 3.85
CA SER A 238 -19.81 26.43 4.53
C SER A 238 -20.06 25.04 5.15
N ARG A 239 -20.12 24.99 6.48
CA ARG A 239 -20.66 23.84 7.22
C ARG A 239 -22.10 23.61 6.74
N PRO A 240 -22.47 22.46 6.18
CA PRO A 240 -23.86 22.09 6.12
C PRO A 240 -24.28 21.68 7.54
N SER A 241 -24.98 22.55 8.23
CA SER A 241 -25.81 22.17 9.37
C SER A 241 -26.95 21.28 8.87
N GLY A 242 -27.01 20.02 9.27
CA GLY A 242 -28.16 19.19 8.92
C GLY A 242 -28.03 17.74 9.36
N LEU A 243 -28.82 17.38 10.37
CA LEU A 243 -29.10 16.01 10.81
C LEU A 243 -29.46 15.10 9.63
N PHE A 244 -28.88 13.89 9.61
CA PHE A 244 -29.41 12.77 8.84
C PHE A 244 -30.79 12.37 9.38
N ARG A 245 -31.82 12.53 8.57
CA ARG A 245 -33.07 11.75 8.66
C ARG A 245 -33.43 11.29 7.25
N GLY A 246 -33.64 9.98 7.11
CA GLY A 246 -33.72 9.28 5.83
C GLY A 246 -34.89 9.66 4.94
N GLY A 247 -34.76 9.29 3.67
CA GLY A 247 -35.83 9.37 2.68
C GLY A 247 -35.28 9.31 1.26
N SER A 248 -35.53 8.19 0.57
CA SER A 248 -35.31 8.05 -0.86
C SER A 248 -36.08 9.10 -1.66
N LYS A 249 -35.47 9.66 -2.72
CA LYS A 249 -36.13 9.89 -4.02
C LYS A 249 -35.15 10.37 -5.10
N SER A 250 -35.39 9.85 -6.29
CA SER A 250 -34.80 10.17 -7.60
C SER A 250 -34.96 11.65 -8.00
N GLY A 251 -33.99 12.19 -8.75
CA GLY A 251 -34.24 13.39 -9.56
C GLY A 251 -33.00 14.16 -10.05
N SER A 252 -32.78 14.09 -11.36
CA SER A 252 -32.19 15.09 -12.27
C SER A 252 -30.73 15.57 -12.11
N VAL A 253 -30.01 15.40 -13.22
CA VAL A 253 -28.72 16.00 -13.59
C VAL A 253 -28.88 17.52 -13.80
N SER A 254 -28.03 18.32 -13.15
CA SER A 254 -27.80 19.73 -13.52
C SER A 254 -26.32 19.98 -13.85
N LYS A 255 -26.09 20.47 -15.06
CA LYS A 255 -24.81 21.02 -15.54
C LYS A 255 -24.49 22.35 -14.83
N GLY A 256 -23.21 22.58 -14.56
CA GLY A 256 -22.62 23.92 -14.48
C GLY A 256 -21.96 24.27 -13.14
N ALA A 257 -20.62 24.33 -13.13
CA ALA A 257 -19.84 25.55 -12.88
C ALA A 257 -18.40 25.19 -12.53
N SER A 258 -17.48 25.68 -13.37
CA SER A 258 -16.05 25.85 -13.09
C SER A 258 -15.84 26.42 -11.67
N LYS A 259 -15.17 25.65 -10.79
CA LYS A 259 -14.74 26.14 -9.46
C LYS A 259 -13.26 26.49 -9.48
N ALA A 260 -13.01 27.70 -9.01
CA ALA A 260 -11.77 28.46 -9.06
C ALA A 260 -10.53 27.71 -8.55
N ALA A 261 -9.38 28.01 -9.16
CA ALA A 261 -8.07 27.52 -8.76
C ALA A 261 -7.73 27.95 -7.31
N PRO A 262 -7.13 27.06 -6.49
CA PRO A 262 -6.82 27.39 -5.11
C PRO A 262 -5.68 28.43 -5.03
N ALA A 263 -5.85 29.38 -4.11
CA ALA A 263 -4.92 30.49 -3.85
C ALA A 263 -3.49 30.00 -3.52
N LYS A 264 -2.50 30.65 -4.15
CA LYS A 264 -1.05 30.46 -3.94
C LYS A 264 -0.67 30.78 -2.49
N LEU A 265 0.08 29.88 -1.85
CA LEU A 265 0.72 30.09 -0.55
C LEU A 265 2.11 30.69 -0.76
N LYS A 266 2.52 31.60 0.14
CA LYS A 266 3.84 32.25 0.12
C LYS A 266 4.68 31.73 1.29
N GLY A 267 5.81 31.09 0.96
CA GLY A 267 6.99 31.02 1.81
C GLY A 267 7.11 29.82 2.77
N THR A 268 7.35 28.63 2.23
CA THR A 268 8.61 27.86 2.36
C THR A 268 8.52 26.69 1.38
N ASP A 269 9.37 26.71 0.34
CA ASP A 269 9.31 25.85 -0.86
C ASP A 269 8.08 26.15 -1.73
N ASP A 270 8.23 26.28 -3.06
CA ASP A 270 7.13 26.57 -4.02
C ASP A 270 6.08 25.44 -4.14
N SER A 271 6.05 24.53 -3.17
CA SER A 271 5.14 23.41 -3.12
C SER A 271 3.71 23.88 -2.85
N ARG A 272 2.74 23.33 -3.58
CA ARG A 272 1.32 23.67 -3.45
C ARG A 272 0.52 22.47 -2.98
N VAL A 273 0.07 22.50 -1.73
CA VAL A 273 -0.88 21.51 -1.19
C VAL A 273 -2.20 21.60 -1.95
N LEU A 274 -2.68 20.45 -2.44
CA LEU A 274 -3.90 20.32 -3.22
C LEU A 274 -5.06 19.77 -2.38
N CYS A 275 -4.80 18.78 -1.52
CA CYS A 275 -5.77 18.22 -0.59
C CYS A 275 -5.08 17.54 0.61
N VAL A 276 -5.83 17.38 1.70
CA VAL A 276 -5.41 16.63 2.89
C VAL A 276 -6.22 15.34 2.98
N ALA A 277 -5.54 14.26 3.34
CA ALA A 277 -6.13 12.95 3.56
C ALA A 277 -6.13 12.59 5.05
N GLN A 278 -7.13 11.84 5.49
CA GLN A 278 -7.14 11.21 6.80
C GLN A 278 -7.99 9.95 6.79
N GLY A 279 -7.76 9.08 7.76
CA GLY A 279 -8.56 7.88 7.90
C GLY A 279 -7.89 6.85 8.79
N THR A 280 -8.37 5.62 8.68
CA THR A 280 -7.77 4.46 9.32
C THR A 280 -7.70 3.34 8.29
N TYR A 281 -6.56 2.65 8.17
CA TYR A 281 -6.42 1.64 7.12
C TYR A 281 -7.28 0.39 7.37
N LEU A 282 -7.87 0.23 8.56
CA LEU A 282 -8.89 -0.80 8.84
C LEU A 282 -10.32 -0.25 8.79
N GLY A 283 -10.53 0.96 8.25
CA GLY A 283 -11.83 1.63 8.26
C GLY A 283 -12.13 2.39 6.99
N TYR A 284 -11.45 3.52 6.77
CA TYR A 284 -11.80 4.45 5.69
C TYR A 284 -10.65 5.36 5.28
N LEU A 285 -10.83 6.03 4.14
CA LEU A 285 -9.99 7.11 3.62
C LEU A 285 -10.87 8.27 3.13
N ASP A 286 -10.62 9.44 3.70
CA ASP A 286 -11.21 10.70 3.28
C ASP A 286 -10.15 11.62 2.66
N PHE A 287 -10.51 12.36 1.63
CA PHE A 287 -9.78 13.54 1.15
C PHE A 287 -10.65 14.78 1.32
N ASP A 288 -10.15 15.80 2.01
CA ASP A 288 -10.89 17.06 2.28
C ASP A 288 -12.34 16.83 2.78
N GLN A 289 -12.54 15.82 3.63
CA GLN A 289 -13.84 15.38 4.19
C GLN A 289 -14.77 14.65 3.21
N GLU A 290 -14.33 14.39 1.98
CA GLU A 290 -15.03 13.53 1.03
C GLU A 290 -14.53 12.09 1.18
N ARG A 291 -15.46 11.13 1.30
CA ARG A 291 -15.16 9.70 1.42
C ARG A 291 -14.72 9.13 0.07
N TYR A 292 -13.50 8.59 0.00
CA TYR A 292 -12.98 7.92 -1.21
C TYR A 292 -12.97 6.40 -1.08
N TRP A 293 -12.85 5.88 0.14
CA TRP A 293 -12.87 4.44 0.39
C TRP A 293 -13.35 4.13 1.80
N ASP A 294 -14.18 3.10 1.95
CA ASP A 294 -14.56 2.49 3.23
C ASP A 294 -14.54 0.96 3.06
N ILE A 295 -13.97 0.28 4.04
CA ILE A 295 -13.87 -1.18 4.04
C ILE A 295 -15.23 -1.88 3.99
N ARG A 296 -16.28 -1.24 4.53
CA ARG A 296 -17.65 -1.79 4.60
C ARG A 296 -18.34 -1.74 3.24
N ASP A 297 -17.96 -0.78 2.40
CA ASP A 297 -18.53 -0.58 1.08
C ASP A 297 -17.75 -1.35 0.01
N CYS A 298 -16.47 -1.63 0.27
CA CYS A 298 -15.55 -2.30 -0.65
C CYS A 298 -14.95 -3.57 0.00
N PRO A 299 -15.70 -4.67 0.13
CA PRO A 299 -15.20 -5.91 0.71
C PRO A 299 -14.04 -6.47 -0.12
N ALA A 300 -13.07 -7.09 0.55
CA ALA A 300 -11.90 -7.66 -0.11
C ALA A 300 -12.30 -8.80 -1.06
N GLU A 301 -12.00 -8.66 -2.35
CA GLU A 301 -12.16 -9.71 -3.34
C GLU A 301 -10.85 -10.48 -3.52
N ARG A 302 -10.93 -11.81 -3.40
CA ARG A 302 -9.79 -12.70 -3.64
C ARG A 302 -9.71 -13.07 -5.12
N ALA A 303 -8.52 -13.01 -5.70
CA ALA A 303 -8.25 -13.61 -6.99
C ALA A 303 -8.52 -15.12 -6.90
N GLN A 304 -9.15 -15.67 -7.93
CA GLN A 304 -9.37 -17.10 -8.06
C GLN A 304 -8.10 -17.73 -8.64
N PRO A 305 -7.47 -18.68 -7.94
CA PRO A 305 -6.29 -19.35 -8.45
C PRO A 305 -6.60 -20.06 -9.77
N GLU A 306 -5.73 -19.94 -10.77
CA GLU A 306 -5.91 -20.64 -12.07
C GLU A 306 -5.87 -22.16 -11.86
N THR A 307 -6.85 -22.93 -12.32
CA THR A 307 -6.92 -24.38 -11.99
C THR A 307 -6.45 -25.31 -13.11
N HIS A 308 -6.17 -24.76 -14.29
CA HIS A 308 -5.79 -25.50 -15.47
C HIS A 308 -4.40 -25.10 -15.94
N ASP A 309 -3.69 -26.03 -16.59
CA ASP A 309 -2.38 -25.81 -17.21
C ASP A 309 -1.33 -25.18 -16.28
N LEU A 310 -1.35 -25.59 -15.01
CA LEU A 310 -0.37 -25.14 -14.02
C LEU A 310 1.05 -25.51 -14.43
N LEU A 311 1.97 -24.56 -14.27
CA LEU A 311 3.39 -24.82 -14.42
C LEU A 311 3.85 -25.79 -13.32
N PRO A 312 4.84 -26.67 -13.59
CA PRO A 312 5.46 -27.50 -12.55
C PRO A 312 6.07 -26.68 -11.41
N THR A 313 6.41 -25.41 -11.67
CA THR A 313 6.95 -24.47 -10.69
C THR A 313 5.88 -23.71 -9.91
N ASP A 314 4.59 -23.94 -10.18
CA ASP A 314 3.52 -23.25 -9.45
C ASP A 314 3.55 -23.63 -7.95
N ALA A 315 3.42 -22.64 -7.08
CA ALA A 315 3.48 -22.79 -5.63
C ALA A 315 2.48 -23.82 -5.09
N ARG A 316 1.38 -24.06 -5.79
CA ARG A 316 0.37 -25.07 -5.41
C ARG A 316 0.82 -26.51 -5.70
N MET A 317 1.88 -26.69 -6.50
CA MET A 317 2.50 -28.00 -6.75
C MET A 317 3.54 -28.36 -5.68
N ARG A 318 3.84 -27.45 -4.75
CA ARG A 318 4.74 -27.71 -3.63
C ARG A 318 4.14 -28.70 -2.65
N ARG A 319 4.89 -29.78 -2.39
CA ARG A 319 4.43 -30.88 -1.54
C ARG A 319 4.24 -30.47 -0.09
N ASP A 320 5.12 -29.65 0.45
CA ASP A 320 5.05 -29.12 1.82
C ASP A 320 3.83 -28.20 2.00
N VAL A 321 3.54 -27.36 1.00
CA VAL A 321 2.33 -26.53 0.96
C VAL A 321 1.06 -27.38 0.91
N GLN A 322 1.02 -28.40 0.03
CA GLN A 322 -0.11 -29.33 -0.07
C GLN A 322 -0.31 -30.13 1.23
N ALA A 323 0.79 -30.57 1.85
CA ALA A 323 0.74 -31.29 3.12
C ALA A 323 0.19 -30.42 4.24
N LEU A 324 0.63 -29.16 4.36
CA LEU A 324 0.08 -28.24 5.35
C LEU A 324 -1.39 -27.92 5.08
N GLN A 325 -1.79 -27.74 3.82
CA GLN A 325 -3.20 -27.53 3.48
C GLN A 325 -4.05 -28.73 3.91
N ALA A 326 -3.59 -29.96 3.65
CA ALA A 326 -4.26 -31.17 4.10
C ALA A 326 -4.37 -31.23 5.64
N VAL A 327 -3.32 -30.83 6.38
CA VAL A 327 -3.38 -30.70 7.86
C VAL A 327 -4.48 -29.74 8.29
N LEU A 328 -4.61 -28.59 7.60
CA LEU A 328 -5.58 -27.56 7.94
C LEU A 328 -7.02 -27.94 7.55
N ASP A 329 -7.18 -28.80 6.54
CA ASP A 329 -8.48 -29.31 6.10
C ASP A 329 -8.94 -30.52 6.93
N CYS A 330 -8.04 -31.21 7.66
CA CYS A 330 -8.38 -32.28 8.57
C CYS A 330 -9.26 -31.80 9.73
N SER A 331 -10.26 -32.60 10.09
CA SER A 331 -11.12 -32.33 11.25
C SER A 331 -10.32 -32.37 12.56
N ASP A 332 -10.67 -31.50 13.50
CA ASP A 332 -10.04 -31.41 14.84
C ASP A 332 -10.46 -32.56 15.80
N THR A 333 -11.08 -33.62 15.29
CA THR A 333 -11.55 -34.72 16.14
C THR A 333 -10.41 -35.68 16.52
N PRO A 334 -10.51 -36.38 17.67
CA PRO A 334 -9.46 -37.29 18.15
C PRO A 334 -9.11 -38.39 17.14
N GLU A 335 -10.03 -38.79 16.26
CA GLU A 335 -9.83 -39.86 15.28
C GLU A 335 -8.78 -39.51 14.20
N TYR A 336 -8.60 -38.22 13.89
CA TYR A 336 -7.68 -37.77 12.82
C TYR A 336 -6.34 -37.25 13.35
N LYS A 337 -6.08 -37.36 14.66
CA LYS A 337 -4.87 -36.81 15.29
C LYS A 337 -3.58 -37.41 14.74
N GLU A 338 -3.54 -38.73 14.55
CA GLU A 338 -2.36 -39.44 14.04
C GLU A 338 -2.09 -39.12 12.55
N GLU A 339 -3.15 -38.98 11.75
CA GLU A 339 -3.05 -38.58 10.34
C GLU A 339 -2.53 -37.14 10.23
N ARG A 340 -3.03 -36.25 11.09
CA ARG A 340 -2.58 -34.86 11.16
C ARG A 340 -1.11 -34.73 11.56
N GLU A 341 -0.64 -35.52 12.54
CA GLU A 341 0.78 -35.56 12.93
C GLU A 341 1.66 -36.03 11.76
N LYS A 342 1.27 -37.08 11.04
CA LYS A 342 2.00 -37.56 9.85
C LYS A 342 2.05 -36.54 8.71
N LEU A 343 0.98 -35.78 8.50
CA LEU A 343 0.94 -34.71 7.50
C LEU A 343 1.74 -33.48 7.93
N PHE A 344 1.75 -33.18 9.24
CA PHE A 344 2.54 -32.08 9.80
C PHE A 344 4.04 -32.34 9.66
N ASP A 345 4.51 -33.56 9.93
CA ASP A 345 5.91 -33.95 9.71
C ASP A 345 6.33 -33.78 8.24
N LYS A 346 5.44 -34.10 7.30
CA LYS A 346 5.67 -33.90 5.85
C LYS A 346 5.71 -32.42 5.44
N ALA A 347 5.06 -31.54 6.19
CA ALA A 347 5.04 -30.10 5.92
C ALA A 347 6.29 -29.37 6.46
N GLN A 348 7.11 -30.02 7.28
CA GLN A 348 8.35 -29.46 7.84
C GLN A 348 9.62 -29.75 7.01
N VAL A 349 9.50 -30.63 6.00
CA VAL A 349 10.58 -31.04 5.08
C VAL A 349 10.47 -30.25 3.78
#